data_AF-A0A6A7AD44-F1
#
_entry.id   AF-A0A6A7AD44-F1
#
_cell.length_a   1.000
_cell.length_b   1.000
_cell.length_c   1.000
_cell.angle_alpha   90.00
_cell.angle_beta   90.00
_cell.angle_gamma   90.00
#
_symmetry.space_group_name_H-M   'P 1'
#
loop_
_entity.id
_entity.type
_entity.pdbx_description
1 polymer ?
#
loop_
_entity_poly.entity_id
_entity_poly.type
_entity_poly.pdbx_seq_one_letter_code
_entity_poly.pdbx_strand_id
1 'polypeptide(L)'
;MLAKANRKELRLAAKLYKEQIAKEKRVAREEAKVVREEAKAKKAAERAAKIEAQNTKKAAQMSQLGKRRASRPPPSAPKRQKRGGVSRGVAASPEAAQAAPPKVNSCGRTINVPHKYR
;
A
#
# COMPACT_ATOMS: atom_id res chain seq x y z
N MET A 1 68.37 -22.97 -9.14
CA MET A 1 67.65 -21.79 -9.71
C MET A 1 66.30 -22.13 -10.34
N LEU A 2 66.07 -23.36 -10.84
CA LEU A 2 64.84 -23.78 -11.56
C LEU A 2 63.52 -23.60 -10.77
N ALA A 3 63.47 -24.03 -9.50
CA ALA A 3 62.24 -23.99 -8.71
C ALA A 3 61.68 -22.57 -8.48
N LYS A 4 62.54 -21.54 -8.47
CA LYS A 4 62.13 -20.14 -8.32
C LYS A 4 61.49 -19.59 -9.60
N ALA A 5 61.97 -20.02 -10.77
CA ALA A 5 61.38 -19.65 -12.06
C ALA A 5 59.97 -20.24 -12.19
N ASN A 6 59.82 -21.55 -11.93
CA ASN A 6 58.52 -22.24 -11.97
C ASN A 6 57.50 -21.61 -11.02
N ARG A 7 57.93 -21.20 -9.82
CA ARG A 7 57.04 -20.52 -8.85
C ARG A 7 56.60 -19.13 -9.34
N LYS A 8 57.43 -18.41 -10.10
CA LYS A 8 57.04 -17.13 -10.69
C LYS A 8 56.01 -17.33 -11.80
N GLU A 9 56.20 -18.31 -12.66
CA GLU A 9 55.27 -18.65 -13.73
C GLU A 9 53.90 -19.06 -13.18
N LEU A 10 53.87 -19.93 -12.16
CA LEU A 10 52.63 -20.33 -11.50
C LEU A 10 51.89 -19.13 -10.87
N ARG A 11 52.62 -18.15 -10.32
CA ARG A 11 52.02 -16.93 -9.77
C ARG A 11 51.43 -16.04 -10.87
N LEU A 12 52.10 -15.92 -12.02
CA LEU A 12 51.60 -15.15 -13.15
C LEU A 12 50.35 -15.80 -13.74
N ALA A 13 50.37 -17.13 -13.94
CA ALA A 13 49.20 -17.88 -14.39
C ALA A 13 48.01 -17.72 -13.42
N ALA A 14 48.25 -17.83 -12.10
CA ALA A 14 47.21 -17.63 -11.10
C ALA A 14 46.64 -16.20 -11.08
N LYS A 15 47.46 -15.18 -11.35
CA LYS A 15 46.99 -13.79 -11.49
C LYS A 15 46.10 -13.63 -12.72
N LEU A 16 46.55 -14.12 -13.87
CA LEU A 16 45.78 -14.07 -15.11
C LEU A 16 44.43 -14.77 -14.97
N TYR A 17 44.40 -15.94 -14.35
CA TYR A 17 43.16 -16.67 -14.10
C TYR A 17 42.19 -15.90 -13.19
N LYS A 18 42.69 -15.26 -12.13
CA LYS A 18 41.87 -14.41 -11.27
C LYS A 18 41.31 -13.19 -12.01
N GLU A 19 42.11 -12.58 -12.89
CA GLU A 19 41.66 -11.46 -13.70
C GLU A 19 40.58 -11.86 -14.71
N GLN A 20 40.68 -13.05 -15.32
CA GLN A 20 39.64 -13.61 -16.18
C GLN A 20 38.32 -13.79 -15.43
N ILE A 21 38.35 -14.43 -14.26
CA ILE A 21 37.16 -14.60 -13.41
C ILE A 21 36.55 -13.24 -13.03
N ALA A 22 37.39 -12.25 -12.71
CA ALA A 22 36.91 -10.91 -12.37
C ALA A 22 36.21 -10.22 -13.55
N LYS A 23 36.75 -10.39 -14.77
CA LYS A 23 36.14 -9.87 -16.01
C LYS A 23 34.80 -10.53 -16.28
N GLU A 24 34.72 -11.85 -16.21
CA GLU A 24 33.45 -12.59 -16.40
C GLU A 24 32.38 -12.16 -15.39
N LYS A 25 32.74 -12.02 -14.11
CA LYS A 25 31.83 -11.52 -13.07
C LYS A 25 31.36 -10.10 -13.35
N ARG A 26 32.21 -9.25 -13.94
CA ARG A 26 31.83 -7.89 -14.32
C ARG A 26 30.84 -7.91 -15.48
N VAL A 27 31.10 -8.72 -16.51
CA VAL A 27 30.20 -8.88 -17.66
C VAL A 27 28.82 -9.36 -17.18
N ALA A 28 28.76 -10.42 -16.37
CA ALA A 28 27.50 -10.92 -15.82
C ALA A 28 26.73 -9.87 -15.01
N ARG A 29 27.43 -8.98 -14.29
CA ARG A 29 26.80 -7.87 -13.56
C ARG A 29 26.26 -6.80 -14.50
N GLU A 30 26.97 -6.45 -15.55
CA GLU A 30 26.49 -5.47 -16.54
C GLU A 30 25.29 -6.02 -17.31
N GLU A 31 25.30 -7.29 -17.72
CA GLU A 31 24.15 -7.94 -18.35
C GLU A 31 22.93 -7.94 -17.40
N ALA A 32 23.14 -8.29 -16.12
CA ALA A 32 22.07 -8.24 -15.13
C ALA A 32 21.52 -6.82 -14.90
N LYS A 33 22.37 -5.78 -15.00
CA LYS A 33 21.92 -4.37 -14.95
C LYS A 33 21.07 -4.02 -16.16
N VAL A 34 21.51 -4.38 -17.37
CA VAL A 34 20.77 -4.10 -18.61
C VAL A 34 19.37 -4.70 -18.54
N VAL A 35 19.26 -5.99 -18.19
CA VAL A 35 17.96 -6.67 -18.03
C VAL A 35 17.09 -5.98 -16.97
N ARG A 36 17.69 -5.54 -15.86
CA ARG A 36 16.97 -4.84 -14.80
C ARG A 36 16.45 -3.48 -15.26
N GLU A 37 17.25 -2.70 -15.99
CA GLU A 37 16.84 -1.40 -16.52
C GLU A 37 15.75 -1.55 -17.59
N GLU A 38 15.86 -2.52 -18.50
CA GLU A 38 14.79 -2.83 -19.45
C GLU A 38 13.47 -3.21 -18.76
N ALA A 39 13.54 -4.05 -17.71
CA ALA A 39 12.36 -4.43 -16.95
C ALA A 39 11.74 -3.25 -16.20
N LYS A 40 12.56 -2.33 -15.66
CA LYS A 40 12.07 -1.10 -15.04
C LYS A 40 11.42 -0.17 -16.08
N ALA A 41 12.03 -0.01 -17.24
CA ALA A 41 11.51 0.81 -18.33
C ALA A 41 10.13 0.30 -18.81
N LYS A 42 10.00 -1.02 -19.03
CA LYS A 42 8.71 -1.65 -19.38
C LYS A 42 7.65 -1.40 -18.31
N LYS A 43 7.99 -1.63 -17.04
CA LYS A 43 7.07 -1.37 -15.91
C LYS A 43 6.68 0.10 -15.78
N ALA A 44 7.61 1.03 -16.06
CA ALA A 44 7.32 2.45 -16.05
C ALA A 44 6.35 2.84 -17.17
N ALA A 45 6.55 2.33 -18.38
CA ALA A 45 5.65 2.53 -19.52
C ALA A 45 4.24 1.98 -19.24
N GLU A 46 4.14 0.76 -18.70
CA GLU A 46 2.85 0.19 -18.29
C GLU A 46 2.13 1.02 -17.23
N ARG A 47 2.87 1.57 -16.26
CA ARG A 47 2.30 2.45 -15.23
C ARG A 47 1.82 3.76 -15.82
N ALA A 48 2.59 4.38 -16.72
CA ALA A 48 2.20 5.60 -17.41
C ALA A 48 0.91 5.39 -18.22
N ALA A 49 0.84 4.33 -19.02
CA ALA A 49 -0.35 3.98 -19.79
C ALA A 49 -1.60 3.76 -18.89
N LYS A 50 -1.43 3.10 -17.73
CA LYS A 50 -2.52 2.92 -16.75
C LYS A 50 -3.00 4.26 -16.17
N ILE A 51 -2.07 5.16 -15.84
CA ILE A 51 -2.40 6.49 -15.32
C ILE A 51 -3.15 7.31 -16.37
N GLU A 52 -2.67 7.31 -17.62
CA GLU A 52 -3.34 8.00 -18.72
C GLU A 52 -4.75 7.46 -18.94
N ALA A 53 -4.92 6.13 -18.99
CA ALA A 53 -6.23 5.51 -19.13
C ALA A 53 -7.19 5.83 -17.96
N GLN A 54 -6.68 5.98 -16.74
CA GLN A 54 -7.50 6.43 -15.61
C GLN A 54 -7.84 7.91 -15.71
N ASN A 55 -6.89 8.75 -16.12
CA ASN A 55 -7.10 10.18 -16.26
C ASN A 55 -8.13 10.49 -17.36
N THR A 56 -8.09 9.79 -18.49
CA THR A 56 -9.11 9.95 -19.55
C THR A 56 -10.50 9.54 -19.07
N LYS A 57 -10.62 8.43 -18.33
CA LYS A 57 -11.89 8.00 -17.70
C LYS A 57 -12.43 9.05 -16.73
N LYS A 58 -11.58 9.59 -15.84
CA LYS A 58 -11.96 10.64 -14.89
C LYS A 58 -12.36 11.93 -15.61
N ALA A 59 -11.62 12.34 -16.64
CA ALA A 59 -11.94 13.52 -17.42
C ALA A 59 -13.31 13.39 -18.11
N ALA A 60 -13.60 12.23 -18.70
CA ALA A 60 -14.91 11.93 -19.29
C ALA A 60 -16.04 11.94 -18.24
N GLN A 61 -15.81 11.41 -17.04
CA GLN A 61 -16.79 11.45 -15.96
C GLN A 61 -17.03 12.88 -15.44
N MET A 62 -15.96 13.67 -15.28
CA MET A 62 -16.07 15.05 -14.81
C MET A 62 -16.78 15.96 -15.83
N SER A 63 -16.53 15.77 -17.13
CA SER A 63 -17.22 16.56 -18.17
C SER A 63 -18.74 16.29 -18.17
N GLN A 64 -19.17 15.06 -17.87
CA GLN A 64 -20.59 14.73 -17.70
C GLN A 64 -21.23 15.40 -16.48
N LEU A 65 -20.47 15.56 -15.38
CA LEU A 65 -20.95 16.23 -14.16
C LEU A 65 -20.88 17.77 -14.22
N GLY A 66 -20.28 18.33 -15.28
CA GLY A 66 -20.06 19.76 -15.49
C GLY A 66 -21.33 20.61 -15.59
N LYS A 67 -22.50 19.98 -15.72
CA LYS A 67 -23.80 20.63 -15.52
C LYS A 67 -24.54 19.94 -14.38
N ARG A 68 -24.07 20.15 -13.15
CA ARG A 68 -24.82 19.80 -11.94
C ARG A 68 -26.17 20.53 -12.05
N ARG A 69 -27.28 19.81 -12.30
CA ARG A 69 -28.62 20.37 -12.05
C ARG A 69 -28.55 20.91 -10.63
N ALA A 70 -28.75 22.22 -10.46
CA ALA A 70 -28.72 22.87 -9.16
C ALA A 70 -29.43 21.97 -8.14
N SER A 71 -28.79 21.71 -7.00
CA SER A 71 -29.35 20.87 -5.95
C SER A 71 -30.79 21.32 -5.73
N ARG A 72 -31.75 20.51 -6.19
CA ARG A 72 -33.15 20.81 -5.95
C ARG A 72 -33.29 20.98 -4.43
N PRO A 73 -33.88 22.09 -3.96
CA PRO A 73 -34.10 22.26 -2.54
C PRO A 73 -34.86 21.03 -2.02
N PRO A 74 -34.47 20.47 -0.87
CA PRO A 74 -35.19 19.34 -0.32
C PRO A 74 -36.67 19.74 -0.15
N PRO A 75 -37.63 18.88 -0.51
CA PRO A 75 -39.04 19.17 -0.26
C PRO A 75 -39.21 19.42 1.24
N SER A 76 -39.88 20.53 1.59
CA SER A 76 -40.09 20.92 2.97
C SER A 76 -40.81 19.81 3.73
N ALA A 77 -40.19 19.30 4.78
CA ALA A 77 -40.79 18.26 5.60
C ALA A 77 -42.01 18.85 6.36
N PRO A 78 -43.16 18.16 6.40
CA PRO A 78 -44.29 18.59 7.22
C PRO A 78 -43.94 18.47 8.71
N LYS A 79 -44.24 19.53 9.46
CA LYS A 79 -43.98 19.70 10.89
C LYS A 79 -44.60 18.54 11.70
N ARG A 80 -43.76 17.68 12.29
CA ARG A 80 -44.21 16.62 13.21
C ARG A 80 -44.77 17.23 14.49
N GLN A 81 -46.07 17.02 14.73
CA GLN A 81 -46.71 17.34 16.00
C GLN A 81 -46.25 16.34 17.08
N LYS A 82 -45.59 16.83 18.13
CA LYS A 82 -45.19 16.01 19.28
C LYS A 82 -46.43 15.51 20.02
N ARG A 83 -46.61 14.19 20.14
CA ARG A 83 -47.46 13.60 21.18
C ARG A 83 -46.57 13.30 22.39
N GLY A 84 -46.82 14.02 23.48
CA GLY A 84 -46.21 13.75 24.78
C GLY A 84 -46.86 12.54 25.43
N GLY A 85 -46.05 11.71 26.07
CA GLY A 85 -46.48 10.56 26.84
C GLY A 85 -45.33 10.09 27.74
N VAL A 86 -45.58 10.04 29.03
CA VAL A 86 -44.63 9.96 30.15
C VAL A 86 -44.47 8.53 30.68
N SER A 87 -43.22 8.18 31.05
CA SER A 87 -42.79 7.15 32.04
C SER A 87 -43.14 5.67 31.77
N ARG A 88 -42.52 4.63 32.35
CA ARG A 88 -41.50 4.41 33.39
C ARG A 88 -41.00 2.97 33.14
N GLY A 89 -39.69 2.70 33.08
CA GLY A 89 -38.96 2.00 34.14
C GLY A 89 -39.48 0.59 34.49
N VAL A 90 -38.80 -0.45 34.00
CA VAL A 90 -38.76 -1.78 34.66
C VAL A 90 -37.32 -2.26 34.66
N ALA A 91 -36.76 -2.36 35.86
CA ALA A 91 -35.48 -2.97 36.15
C ALA A 91 -35.60 -4.49 36.07
N ALA A 92 -34.68 -5.13 35.35
CA ALA A 92 -34.42 -6.56 35.44
C ALA A 92 -32.98 -6.75 35.92
N SER A 93 -32.85 -7.57 36.95
CA SER A 93 -31.65 -7.94 37.69
C SER A 93 -30.45 -8.34 36.81
N PRO A 94 -29.20 -7.91 37.10
CA PRO A 94 -28.04 -8.47 36.42
C PRO A 94 -27.64 -9.79 37.10
N GLU A 95 -28.08 -10.90 36.52
CA GLU A 95 -27.40 -12.18 36.63
C GLU A 95 -25.93 -11.98 36.20
N ALA A 96 -25.00 -12.46 37.02
CA ALA A 96 -23.58 -12.10 36.98
C ALA A 96 -22.94 -12.33 35.60
N ALA A 97 -22.93 -11.29 34.79
CA ALA A 97 -22.29 -11.26 33.49
C ALA A 97 -20.77 -11.35 33.68
N GLN A 98 -20.14 -12.33 33.06
CA GLN A 98 -18.69 -12.43 32.94
C GLN A 98 -18.14 -11.08 32.44
N ALA A 99 -17.15 -10.55 33.16
CA ALA A 99 -16.62 -9.21 32.91
C ALA A 99 -16.27 -9.03 31.43
N ALA A 100 -16.88 -8.03 30.78
CA ALA A 100 -16.62 -7.73 29.38
C ALA A 100 -15.12 -7.47 29.19
N PRO A 101 -14.49 -8.06 28.16
CA PRO A 101 -13.08 -7.85 27.90
C PRO A 101 -12.81 -6.35 27.73
N PRO A 102 -11.64 -5.86 28.20
CA PRO A 102 -11.31 -4.45 28.09
C PRO A 102 -11.36 -4.03 26.62
N LYS A 103 -12.00 -2.89 26.34
CA LYS A 103 -12.05 -2.31 24.98
C LYS A 103 -10.66 -1.80 24.61
N VAL A 104 -9.76 -2.69 24.23
CA VAL A 104 -8.39 -2.40 23.82
C VAL A 104 -8.17 -2.78 22.35
N ASN A 105 -7.33 -2.02 21.65
CA ASN A 105 -6.89 -2.38 20.31
C ASN A 105 -5.77 -3.45 20.35
N SER A 106 -5.32 -3.95 19.20
CA SER A 106 -4.22 -4.93 19.10
C SER A 106 -2.89 -4.45 19.71
N CYS A 107 -2.76 -3.15 19.97
CA CYS A 107 -1.61 -2.54 20.63
C CYS A 107 -1.85 -2.23 22.13
N GLY A 108 -2.94 -2.74 22.73
CA GLY A 108 -3.25 -2.56 24.15
C GLY A 108 -3.79 -1.18 24.55
N ARG A 109 -4.11 -0.30 23.60
CA ARG A 109 -4.66 1.04 23.90
C ARG A 109 -6.17 1.01 24.06
N THR A 110 -6.69 1.74 25.05
CA THR A 110 -8.12 1.90 25.30
C THR A 110 -8.85 2.55 24.12
N ILE A 111 -9.94 1.92 23.67
CA ILE A 111 -10.79 2.40 22.59
C ILE A 111 -11.95 3.20 23.19
N ASN A 112 -11.87 4.53 23.08
CA ASN A 112 -12.96 5.43 23.43
C ASN A 112 -13.90 5.59 22.24
N VAL A 113 -15.01 4.83 22.22
CA VAL A 113 -16.05 4.98 21.18
C VAL A 113 -16.87 6.25 21.46
N PRO A 114 -16.89 7.24 20.53
CA PRO A 114 -17.72 8.43 20.67
C PRO A 114 -19.20 8.07 20.79
N HIS A 115 -19.97 8.85 21.54
CA HIS A 115 -21.39 8.59 21.79
C HIS A 115 -22.24 8.48 20.51
N LYS A 116 -21.81 9.11 19.42
CA LYS A 116 -22.48 8.98 18.10
C LYS A 116 -22.50 7.54 17.57
N TYR A 117 -21.57 6.69 18.03
CA TYR A 117 -21.41 5.30 17.60
C TYR A 117 -21.69 4.29 18.72
N ARG A 118 -22.26 4.74 19.84
CA ARG A 118 -22.74 3.87 20.92
C ARG A 118 -24.20 3.53 20.74
#